data_AF-A0A836U504-F1
#
_entry.id   AF-A0A836U504-F1
#
_cell.length_a   1.000
_cell.length_b   1.000
_cell.length_c   1.000
_cell.angle_alpha   90.00
_cell.angle_beta   90.00
_cell.angle_gamma   90.00
#
_symmetry.space_group_name_H-M   'P 1'
#
loop_
_entity.id
_entity.type
_entity.pdbx_description
1 polymer ?
#
loop_
_entity_poly.entity_id
_entity_poly.type
_entity_poly.pdbx_seq_one_letter_code
_entity_poly.pdbx_strand_id
1 'polypeptide(L)'
;MTLYAFYSDMRDIYQCPHPLVQRLQHYFLTYKEAPDAPKPTTEITHIYDRGEAYDVIRRSQEDYHKHFGDLKQSLLAPLRDS
;
A
#
# COMPACT_ATOMS: atom_id res chain seq x y z
N MET A 1 15.92 -2.51 19.64
CA MET A 1 16.22 -1.07 19.55
C MET A 1 16.98 -0.70 18.27
N THR A 2 17.88 -1.54 17.76
CA THR A 2 18.68 -1.26 16.54
C THR A 2 17.93 -1.42 15.20
N LEU A 3 16.98 -2.35 15.07
CA LEU A 3 16.19 -2.53 13.84
C LEU A 3 15.31 -1.32 13.52
N TYR A 4 14.64 -0.73 14.52
CA TYR A 4 13.77 0.43 14.32
C TYR A 4 14.56 1.68 13.89
N ALA A 5 15.74 1.89 14.47
CA ALA A 5 16.64 2.98 14.08
C ALA A 5 17.13 2.85 12.63
N PHE A 6 17.40 1.61 12.17
CA PHE A 6 17.83 1.35 10.80
C PHE A 6 16.76 1.70 9.75
N TYR A 7 15.48 1.41 10.03
CA TYR A 7 14.39 1.80 9.14
C TYR A 7 14.05 3.29 9.20
N SER A 8 14.31 3.96 10.34
CA SER A 8 14.03 5.38 10.53
C SER A 8 14.82 6.30 9.59
N ASP A 9 16.02 5.90 9.18
CA ASP A 9 16.88 6.70 8.30
C ASP A 9 16.68 6.37 6.80
N MET A 10 15.88 5.36 6.48
CA MET A 10 15.55 5.04 5.09
C MET A 10 14.60 6.08 4.52
N ARG A 11 15.04 6.75 3.47
CA ARG A 11 14.29 7.76 2.71
C ARG A 11 13.82 7.24 1.36
N ASP A 12 14.32 6.09 0.90
CA ASP A 12 13.96 5.50 -0.38
C ASP A 12 14.02 3.96 -0.34
N ILE A 13 13.30 3.30 -1.26
CA ILE A 13 13.20 1.85 -1.35
C ILE A 13 14.56 1.19 -1.65
N TYR A 14 15.43 1.87 -2.39
CA TYR A 14 16.77 1.35 -2.72
C TYR A 14 17.71 1.26 -1.51
N GLN A 15 17.39 1.95 -0.42
CA GLN A 15 18.12 1.86 0.84
C GLN A 15 17.68 0.65 1.69
N CYS A 16 16.55 0.03 1.33
CA CYS A 16 16.08 -1.18 1.97
C CYS A 16 16.93 -2.38 1.54
N PRO A 17 17.28 -3.30 2.46
CA PRO A 17 17.92 -4.56 2.09
C PRO A 17 17.12 -5.31 1.02
N HIS A 18 17.75 -5.58 -0.12
CA HIS A 18 17.13 -6.28 -1.24
C HIS A 18 16.45 -7.62 -0.86
N PRO A 19 17.04 -8.46 0.02
CA PRO A 19 16.38 -9.71 0.45
C PRO A 19 15.05 -9.49 1.19
N LEU A 20 14.84 -8.32 1.80
CA LEU A 20 13.56 -8.00 2.44
C LEU A 20 12.48 -7.74 1.37
N VAL A 21 12.81 -6.92 0.37
CA VAL A 21 11.90 -6.60 -0.74
C VAL A 21 11.56 -7.85 -1.54
N GLN A 22 12.53 -8.73 -1.80
CA GLN A 22 12.29 -10.01 -2.48
C GLN A 22 11.33 -10.94 -1.71
N ARG A 23 11.45 -11.02 -0.39
CA ARG A 23 10.55 -11.85 0.44
C ARG A 23 9.11 -11.33 0.38
N LEU A 24 8.91 -10.02 0.38
CA LEU A 24 7.59 -9.41 0.23
C LEU A 24 7.00 -9.71 -1.16
N GLN A 25 7.78 -9.56 -2.23
CA GLN A 25 7.34 -9.90 -3.57
C GLN A 25 6.91 -11.37 -3.67
N HIS A 26 7.75 -12.29 -3.18
CA HIS A 26 7.45 -13.72 -3.19
C HIS A 26 6.15 -14.04 -2.43
N TYR A 27 5.98 -13.43 -1.25
CA TYR A 27 4.76 -13.59 -0.47
C TYR A 27 3.52 -13.13 -1.26
N PHE A 28 3.54 -11.91 -1.82
CA PHE A 28 2.38 -11.37 -2.51
C PHE A 28 2.05 -12.08 -3.83
N LEU A 29 3.05 -12.59 -4.55
CA LEU A 29 2.84 -13.35 -5.77
C LEU A 29 2.16 -14.69 -5.51
N THR A 30 2.38 -15.29 -4.33
CA THR A 30 1.94 -16.66 -4.04
C THR A 30 0.77 -16.77 -3.05
N TYR A 31 0.47 -15.73 -2.26
CA TYR A 31 -0.50 -15.88 -1.14
C TYR A 31 -1.94 -16.22 -1.55
N LYS A 32 -2.32 -15.94 -2.80
CA LYS A 32 -3.63 -16.24 -3.39
C LYS A 32 -3.62 -17.44 -4.33
N GLU A 33 -2.47 -18.06 -4.55
CA GLU A 33 -2.36 -19.18 -5.46
C GLU A 33 -2.98 -20.43 -4.83
N ALA A 34 -3.97 -21.00 -5.51
CA ALA A 34 -4.46 -22.32 -5.17
C ALA A 34 -3.44 -23.37 -5.63
N PRO A 35 -3.29 -24.51 -4.91
CA PRO A 35 -2.36 -25.57 -5.29
C PRO A 35 -2.55 -26.07 -6.73
N ASP A 36 -3.79 -26.06 -7.21
CA ASP A 36 -4.18 -26.53 -8.54
C ASP A 36 -4.41 -25.37 -9.53
N ALA A 37 -3.98 -24.15 -9.21
CA ALA A 37 -4.15 -23.00 -10.09
C ALA A 37 -3.35 -23.21 -11.39
N PRO A 38 -3.99 -23.17 -12.58
CA PRO A 38 -3.30 -23.44 -13.83
C PRO A 38 -2.34 -22.32 -14.24
N LYS A 39 -2.51 -21.11 -13.68
CA LYS A 39 -1.66 -19.93 -13.92
C LYS A 39 -1.64 -19.02 -12.69
N PRO A 40 -0.54 -18.28 -12.46
CA PRO A 40 -0.49 -17.19 -11.48
C PRO A 40 -1.60 -16.18 -11.76
N THR A 41 -2.32 -15.76 -10.73
CA THR A 41 -3.42 -14.78 -10.84
C THR A 41 -2.97 -13.36 -10.48
N THR A 42 -1.81 -13.24 -9.85
CA THR A 42 -1.29 -11.99 -9.30
C THR A 42 0.08 -11.72 -9.90
N GLU A 43 0.30 -10.48 -10.30
CA GLU A 43 1.59 -10.01 -10.82
C GLU A 43 2.01 -8.73 -10.10
N ILE A 44 3.32 -8.48 -10.07
CA ILE A 44 3.91 -7.23 -9.60
C ILE A 44 4.59 -6.60 -10.81
N THR A 45 3.99 -5.55 -11.36
CA THR A 45 4.46 -4.92 -12.61
C THR A 45 5.69 -4.03 -12.39
N HIS A 46 5.76 -3.36 -11.25
CA HIS A 46 6.89 -2.49 -10.89
C HIS A 46 6.97 -2.30 -9.36
N ILE A 47 8.17 -1.96 -8.91
CA ILE A 47 8.44 -1.54 -7.53
C ILE A 47 8.57 -0.02 -7.56
N TYR A 48 7.75 0.67 -6.77
CA TYR A 48 7.72 2.13 -6.76
C TYR A 48 8.89 2.66 -5.95
N ASP A 49 9.47 3.76 -6.43
CA ASP A 49 10.29 4.61 -5.58
C ASP A 49 9.41 5.37 -4.57
N ARG A 50 10.05 6.18 -3.71
CA ARG A 50 9.29 7.00 -2.76
C ARG A 50 8.29 7.93 -3.46
N GLY A 51 8.69 8.67 -4.48
CA GLY A 51 7.84 9.67 -5.11
C GLY A 51 6.57 9.06 -5.69
N GLU A 52 6.72 8.01 -6.47
CA GLU A 52 5.61 7.29 -7.09
C GLU A 52 4.68 6.66 -6.06
N ALA A 53 5.23 6.07 -4.98
CA ALA A 53 4.43 5.54 -3.89
C ALA A 53 3.57 6.61 -3.21
N TYR A 54 4.12 7.80 -2.93
CA TYR A 54 3.36 8.91 -2.36
C TYR A 54 2.27 9.41 -3.31
N ASP A 55 2.55 9.48 -4.61
CA ASP A 55 1.55 9.90 -5.60
C ASP A 55 0.38 8.93 -5.72
N VAL A 56 0.65 7.62 -5.69
CA VAL A 56 -0.42 6.59 -5.70
C VAL A 56 -1.27 6.68 -4.44
N ILE A 57 -0.66 6.89 -3.27
CA ILE A 57 -1.40 7.09 -2.01
C ILE A 57 -2.29 8.32 -2.09
N ARG A 58 -1.75 9.46 -2.56
CA ARG A 58 -2.52 10.71 -2.71
C ARG A 58 -3.71 10.53 -3.64
N ARG A 59 -3.50 9.93 -4.82
CA ARG A 59 -4.58 9.66 -5.78
C ARG A 59 -5.64 8.72 -5.20
N SER A 60 -5.21 7.69 -4.46
CA SER A 60 -6.13 6.78 -3.78
C SER A 60 -6.99 7.48 -2.72
N GLN A 61 -6.42 8.46 -2.00
CA GLN A 61 -7.17 9.30 -1.05
C GLN A 61 -8.16 10.21 -1.77
N GLU A 62 -7.78 10.81 -2.89
CA GLU A 62 -8.65 11.64 -3.74
C GLU A 62 -9.82 10.80 -4.30
N ASP A 63 -9.55 9.61 -4.81
CA ASP A 63 -10.57 8.67 -5.31
C ASP A 63 -11.54 8.25 -4.20
N TYR A 64 -11.01 7.93 -3.02
CA TYR A 64 -11.85 7.62 -1.86
C TYR A 64 -12.74 8.81 -1.47
N HIS A 65 -12.19 10.03 -1.43
CA HIS A 65 -12.96 11.23 -1.11
C HIS A 65 -14.03 11.53 -2.17
N LYS A 66 -13.71 11.35 -3.45
CA LYS A 66 -14.67 11.51 -4.53
C LYS A 66 -15.81 10.50 -4.44
N HIS A 67 -15.52 9.26 -4.02
CA HIS A 67 -16.52 8.21 -3.97
C HIS A 67 -17.36 8.23 -2.67
N PHE A 68 -16.78 8.66 -1.54
CA PHE A 68 -17.42 8.57 -0.21
C PHE A 68 -17.43 9.87 0.61
N GLY A 69 -16.88 10.97 0.10
CA GLY A 69 -16.77 12.25 0.81
C GLY A 69 -18.13 12.80 1.25
N ASP A 70 -19.10 12.79 0.33
CA ASP A 70 -20.47 13.26 0.60
C ASP A 70 -21.20 12.35 1.59
N LEU A 71 -20.97 11.03 1.50
CA LEU A 71 -21.55 10.05 2.43
C LEU A 71 -21.02 10.26 3.85
N LYS A 72 -19.71 10.49 3.99
CA LYS A 72 -19.10 10.81 5.28
C LYS A 72 -19.66 12.12 5.85
N GLN A 73 -19.88 13.13 5.00
CA GLN A 73 -20.46 14.39 5.43
C GLN A 73 -21.92 14.23 5.88
N SER A 74 -22.73 13.47 5.14
CA SER A 74 -24.15 13.26 5.48
C SER A 74 -24.35 12.40 6.73
N LEU A 75 -23.50 11.39 6.95
CA LEU A 75 -23.53 10.54 8.15
C LEU A 75 -23.09 11.29 9.41
N LEU A 76 -22.19 12.26 9.28
CA LEU A 76 -21.63 13.01 10.42
C LEU A 76 -22.38 14.32 10.70
N ALA A 77 -23.19 14.82 9.77
CA ALA A 77 -23.97 16.05 9.96
C ALA A 77 -24.88 15.99 11.22
N PRO A 78 -25.62 14.90 11.49
CA PRO A 78 -26.48 14.82 12.69
C PRO A 78 -25.71 14.84 14.02
N LEU A 79 -24.43 14.45 14.02
CA LEU A 79 -23.58 14.40 15.22
C LEU A 79 -22.85 15.72 15.50
N ARG A 80 -22.87 16.66 14.56
CA ARG A 80 -22.25 17.99 14.70
C ARG A 80 -23.18 19.04 15.28
N ASP A 81 -24.49 18.81 15.21
CA ASP A 81 -25.54 19.74 15.63
C ASP A 81 -26.17 19.37 17.00
N SER A 82 -25.51 18.50 17.77
CA SER A 82 -25.86 18.10 19.15
C SER A 82 -24.81 18.60 20.13
#